data_AF-A0A968SCF7-F1
#
_entry.id   AF-A0A968SCF7-F1
#
_cell.length_a   1.000
_cell.length_b   1.000
_cell.length_c   1.000
_cell.angle_alpha   90.00
_cell.angle_beta   90.00
_cell.angle_gamma   90.00
#
_symmetry.space_group_name_H-M   'P 1'
#
loop_
_entity.id
_entity.type
_entity.pdbx_description
1 polymer ?
#
loop_
_entity_poly.entity_id
_entity_poly.type
_entity_poly.pdbx_seq_one_letter_code
_entity_poly.pdbx_strand_id
1 'polypeptide(L)'
;MGGAVFGFVDGVNELPSGLRGEVESFRRSYQQKTPMIFTTRELNVGLDLGIEKKLEMQPLNERQMQEFTCRYLGREQGQQLLKGLGQRLREFGQTPLLLWMLCGVYQKKREIPANLGGVFRLLQIFTTRIGLIAKRVRNTVGFCSSWLGR
;
A
#
# COMPACT_ATOMS: atom_id res chain seq x y z
N MET A 1 30.20 0.73 20.68
CA MET A 1 28.77 0.35 20.54
C MET A 1 28.42 0.38 19.07
N GLY A 2 28.33 -0.77 18.39
CA GLY A 2 27.86 -0.83 17.01
C GLY A 2 26.34 -0.90 17.00
N GLY A 3 25.67 0.08 16.38
CA GLY A 3 24.21 0.06 16.25
C GLY A 3 23.74 -1.09 15.36
N ALA A 4 22.60 -1.69 15.69
CA ALA A 4 21.95 -2.66 14.82
C ALA A 4 21.29 -1.91 13.64
N VAL A 5 21.59 -2.34 12.42
CA VAL A 5 20.98 -1.82 11.19
C VAL A 5 19.97 -2.85 10.68
N PHE A 6 18.82 -2.38 10.20
CA PHE A 6 17.79 -3.17 9.54
C PHE A 6 17.53 -2.60 8.14
N GLY A 7 17.52 -3.44 7.12
CA GLY A 7 17.29 -3.02 5.73
C GLY A 7 15.84 -3.18 5.30
N PHE A 8 15.27 -2.16 4.67
CA PHE A 8 13.99 -2.27 3.95
C PHE A 8 14.20 -1.77 2.52
N VAL A 9 14.05 -2.68 1.55
CA VAL A 9 14.26 -2.40 0.13
C VAL A 9 12.92 -2.56 -0.59
N ASP A 10 12.34 -1.45 -0.98
CA ASP A 10 11.01 -1.41 -1.59
C ASP A 10 11.11 -1.48 -3.13
N GLY A 11 10.28 -2.33 -3.75
CA GLY A 11 10.08 -2.35 -5.20
C GLY A 11 11.28 -2.88 -6.00
N VAL A 12 11.90 -4.00 -5.61
CA VAL A 12 13.08 -4.53 -6.34
C VAL A 12 12.80 -4.85 -7.82
N ASN A 13 11.53 -5.08 -8.18
CA ASN A 13 11.10 -5.28 -9.56
C ASN A 13 11.20 -4.01 -10.42
N GLU A 14 11.31 -2.83 -9.82
CA GLU A 14 11.45 -1.54 -10.52
C GLU A 14 12.92 -1.24 -10.86
N LEU A 15 13.86 -2.06 -10.37
CA LEU A 15 15.28 -1.89 -10.66
C LEU A 15 15.59 -2.17 -12.14
N PRO A 16 16.44 -1.32 -12.77
CA PRO A 16 17.04 -1.63 -14.05
C PRO A 16 17.74 -2.99 -14.00
N SER A 17 17.65 -3.76 -15.10
CA SER A 17 18.25 -5.10 -15.17
C SER A 17 19.73 -5.12 -14.80
N GLY A 18 20.49 -4.09 -15.19
CA GLY A 18 21.91 -3.95 -14.88
C GLY A 18 22.27 -3.79 -13.40
N LEU A 19 21.33 -3.36 -12.55
CA LEU A 19 21.58 -3.14 -11.11
C LEU A 19 21.11 -4.32 -10.23
N ARG A 20 20.48 -5.34 -10.82
CA ARG A 20 19.94 -6.49 -10.09
C ARG A 20 21.05 -7.30 -9.39
N GLY A 21 22.18 -7.51 -10.07
CA GLY A 21 23.33 -8.23 -9.51
C GLY A 21 24.01 -7.51 -8.34
N GLU A 22 23.98 -6.18 -8.32
CA GLU A 22 24.52 -5.38 -7.22
C GLU A 22 23.68 -5.54 -5.95
N VAL A 23 22.35 -5.55 -6.08
CA VAL A 23 21.44 -5.78 -4.95
C VAL A 23 21.56 -7.19 -4.40
N GLU A 24 21.72 -8.19 -5.27
CA GLU A 24 21.97 -9.56 -4.84
C GLU A 24 23.30 -9.66 -4.07
N SER A 25 24.35 -9.05 -4.61
CA SER A 25 25.68 -9.02 -3.99
C SER A 25 25.66 -8.31 -2.64
N PHE A 26 25.00 -7.16 -2.55
CA PHE A 26 24.76 -6.44 -1.29
C PHE A 26 24.08 -7.34 -0.26
N ARG A 27 22.98 -8.00 -0.63
CA ARG A 27 22.27 -8.92 0.28
C ARG A 27 23.17 -10.07 0.73
N ARG A 28 23.92 -10.71 -0.17
CA ARG A 28 24.86 -11.79 0.17
C ARG A 28 25.93 -11.33 1.17
N SER A 29 26.49 -10.14 0.99
CA SER A 29 27.55 -9.60 1.85
C SER A 29 27.09 -9.28 3.27
N TYR A 30 25.82 -8.90 3.46
CA TYR A 30 25.35 -8.38 4.74
C TYR A 30 24.25 -9.21 5.42
N GLN A 31 23.68 -10.23 4.77
CA GLN A 31 22.56 -11.02 5.33
C GLN A 31 22.83 -11.68 6.69
N GLN A 32 24.09 -11.95 7.04
CA GLN A 32 24.44 -12.54 8.34
C GLN A 32 24.42 -11.52 9.49
N LYS A 33 24.57 -10.23 9.19
CA LYS A 33 24.72 -9.15 10.19
C LYS A 33 23.54 -8.17 10.19
N THR A 34 22.80 -8.12 9.10
CA THR A 34 21.74 -7.14 8.86
C THR A 34 20.50 -7.86 8.37
N PRO A 35 19.44 -7.95 9.20
CA PRO A 35 18.15 -8.44 8.74
C PRO A 35 17.61 -7.48 7.68
N MET A 36 17.01 -8.03 6.62
CA MET A 36 16.49 -7.25 5.51
C MET A 36 15.12 -7.77 5.07
N ILE A 37 14.23 -6.85 4.69
CA ILE A 37 12.98 -7.14 4.00
C ILE A 37 13.02 -6.49 2.61
N PHE A 38 12.58 -7.27 1.62
CA PHE A 38 12.47 -6.85 0.23
C PHE A 38 11.02 -6.96 -0.21
N THR A 39 10.50 -5.97 -0.92
CA THR A 39 9.18 -6.04 -1.54
C THR A 39 9.32 -6.16 -3.06
N THR A 40 8.42 -6.94 -3.68
CA THR A 40 8.36 -7.13 -5.13
C THR A 40 6.91 -7.37 -5.54
N ARG A 41 6.56 -7.00 -6.78
CA ARG A 41 5.26 -7.33 -7.37
C ARG A 41 5.14 -8.80 -7.76
N GLU A 42 6.23 -9.42 -8.18
CA GLU A 42 6.26 -10.83 -8.58
C GLU A 42 7.47 -11.51 -7.91
N LEU A 43 7.26 -12.75 -7.44
CA LEU A 43 8.33 -13.53 -6.81
C LEU A 43 9.40 -14.03 -7.80
N ASN A 44 9.16 -13.87 -9.12
CA ASN A 44 9.94 -14.48 -10.20
C ASN A 44 10.55 -13.46 -11.20
N VAL A 45 10.80 -12.20 -10.81
CA VAL A 45 11.27 -11.11 -11.71
C VAL A 45 12.71 -11.31 -12.24
N GLY A 46 13.26 -12.53 -12.23
CA GLY A 46 14.64 -12.79 -12.65
C GLY A 46 15.70 -12.24 -11.69
N LEU A 47 15.30 -11.92 -10.46
CA LEU A 47 16.17 -11.61 -9.34
C LEU A 47 15.95 -12.70 -8.29
N ASP A 48 16.75 -13.76 -8.33
CA ASP A 48 16.75 -14.76 -7.25
C ASP A 48 17.60 -14.24 -6.10
N LEU A 49 16.95 -13.61 -5.13
CA LEU A 49 17.66 -13.17 -3.94
C LEU A 49 18.13 -14.37 -3.10
N GLY A 50 17.50 -15.55 -3.20
CA GLY A 50 17.70 -16.68 -2.28
C GLY A 50 17.01 -16.47 -0.92
N ILE A 51 15.86 -15.77 -0.89
CA ILE A 51 15.07 -15.58 0.34
C ILE A 51 14.18 -16.81 0.55
N GLU A 52 14.40 -17.54 1.65
CA GLU A 52 13.57 -18.69 2.03
C GLU A 52 12.20 -18.26 2.57
N LYS A 53 12.17 -17.24 3.44
CA LYS A 53 10.94 -16.74 4.07
C LYS A 53 10.23 -15.75 3.14
N LYS A 54 9.19 -16.22 2.44
CA LYS A 54 8.37 -15.42 1.54
C LYS A 54 7.01 -15.15 2.18
N LEU A 55 6.55 -13.90 2.09
CA LEU A 55 5.21 -13.48 2.50
C LEU A 55 4.51 -12.89 1.28
N GLU A 56 3.22 -13.18 1.14
CA GLU A 56 2.38 -12.63 0.08
C GLU A 56 1.39 -11.62 0.68
N MET A 57 1.29 -10.44 0.04
CA MET A 57 0.31 -9.43 0.40
C MET A 57 -1.09 -9.92 0.06
N GLN A 58 -1.90 -10.17 1.08
CA GLN A 58 -3.27 -10.65 0.90
C GLN A 58 -4.25 -9.48 0.67
N PRO A 59 -5.33 -9.71 -0.10
CA PRO A 59 -6.43 -8.75 -0.19
C PRO A 59 -7.06 -8.49 1.18
N LEU A 60 -7.65 -7.30 1.35
CA LEU A 60 -8.42 -6.97 2.53
C LEU A 60 -9.68 -7.84 2.61
N ASN A 61 -9.93 -8.41 3.77
CA ASN A 61 -11.23 -9.02 4.08
C ASN A 61 -12.27 -7.96 4.48
N GLU A 62 -13.54 -8.35 4.57
CA GLU A 62 -14.65 -7.43 4.84
C GLU A 62 -14.50 -6.63 6.14
N ARG A 63 -14.01 -7.27 7.20
CA ARG A 63 -13.76 -6.59 8.48
C ARG A 63 -12.68 -5.54 8.34
N GLN A 64 -11.58 -5.86 7.65
CA GLN A 64 -10.50 -4.92 7.38
C GLN A 64 -10.96 -3.76 6.49
N MET A 65 -11.81 -4.02 5.49
CA MET A 65 -12.42 -2.98 4.66
C MET A 65 -13.26 -2.03 5.52
N GLN A 66 -14.10 -2.57 6.41
CA GLN A 66 -14.92 -1.80 7.33
C GLN A 66 -14.09 -0.92 8.26
N GLU A 67 -13.06 -1.50 8.87
CA GLU A 67 -12.15 -0.76 9.74
C GLU A 67 -11.43 0.35 8.97
N PHE A 68 -10.92 0.04 7.78
CA PHE A 68 -10.24 0.99 6.91
C PHE A 68 -11.15 2.19 6.56
N THR A 69 -12.35 1.93 6.03
CA THR A 69 -13.27 3.00 5.62
C THR A 69 -13.78 3.82 6.79
N CYS A 70 -14.10 3.18 7.92
CA CYS A 70 -14.62 3.88 9.11
C CYS A 70 -13.55 4.76 9.75
N ARG A 71 -12.28 4.33 9.76
CA ARG A 71 -11.18 5.16 10.23
C ARG A 71 -10.90 6.34 9.30
N TYR A 72 -11.00 6.15 7.98
CA TYR A 72 -10.71 7.21 7.02
C TYR A 72 -11.82 8.28 6.90
N LEU A 73 -13.09 7.85 6.89
CA LEU A 73 -14.25 8.73 6.64
C LEU A 73 -15.08 9.04 7.89
N GLY A 74 -14.78 8.41 9.02
CA GLY A 74 -15.69 8.35 10.16
C GLY A 74 -16.70 7.20 10.02
N ARG A 75 -17.24 6.77 11.17
CA ARG A 75 -18.07 5.55 11.27
C ARG A 75 -19.31 5.58 10.37
N GLU A 76 -20.04 6.69 10.36
CA GLU A 76 -21.28 6.81 9.59
C GLU A 76 -21.02 6.80 8.08
N GLN A 77 -20.15 7.69 7.60
CA GLN A 77 -19.85 7.84 6.17
C GLN A 77 -19.12 6.61 5.62
N GLY A 78 -18.24 5.98 6.40
CA GLY A 78 -17.58 4.74 6.02
C GLY A 78 -18.56 3.59 5.84
N GLN A 79 -19.54 3.43 6.75
CA GLN A 79 -20.57 2.42 6.60
C GLN A 79 -21.50 2.71 5.42
N GLN A 80 -21.86 3.96 5.17
CA GLN A 80 -22.67 4.35 4.00
C GLN A 80 -21.97 4.02 2.69
N LEU A 81 -20.67 4.32 2.57
CA LEU A 81 -19.87 3.98 1.40
C LEU A 81 -19.88 2.46 1.14
N LEU A 82 -19.63 1.66 2.17
CA LEU A 82 -19.59 0.20 2.03
C LEU A 82 -20.95 -0.38 1.66
N LYS A 83 -22.03 0.12 2.26
CA LYS A 83 -23.40 -0.27 1.89
C LYS A 83 -23.70 0.06 0.42
N GLY A 84 -23.29 1.25 -0.03
CA GLY A 84 -23.50 1.69 -1.40
C GLY A 84 -22.65 0.96 -2.45
N LEU A 85 -21.54 0.33 -2.05
CA LEU A 85 -20.77 -0.56 -2.93
C LEU A 85 -21.47 -1.89 -3.19
N GLY A 86 -22.20 -2.43 -2.20
CA GLY A 86 -22.92 -3.70 -2.33
C GLY A 86 -22.06 -4.82 -2.91
N GLN A 87 -22.51 -5.43 -4.01
CA GLN A 87 -21.80 -6.53 -4.68
C GLN A 87 -20.44 -6.11 -5.26
N ARG A 88 -20.24 -4.83 -5.56
CA ARG A 88 -18.97 -4.29 -6.09
C ARG A 88 -17.91 -4.15 -5.00
N LEU A 89 -18.23 -4.42 -3.73
CA LEU A 89 -17.28 -4.35 -2.63
C LEU A 89 -16.03 -5.21 -2.88
N ARG A 90 -16.17 -6.38 -3.53
CA ARG A 90 -15.03 -7.23 -3.87
C ARG A 90 -14.09 -6.59 -4.89
N GLU A 91 -14.63 -5.89 -5.90
CA GLU A 91 -13.83 -5.24 -6.95
C GLU A 91 -13.01 -4.05 -6.44
N PHE A 92 -13.56 -3.28 -5.50
CA PHE A 92 -12.95 -2.02 -5.05
C PHE A 92 -12.28 -2.12 -3.68
N GLY A 93 -12.87 -2.90 -2.79
CA GLY A 93 -12.53 -2.86 -1.38
C GLY A 93 -11.36 -3.77 -1.01
N GLN A 94 -11.15 -4.85 -1.76
CA GLN A 94 -10.12 -5.83 -1.45
C GLN A 94 -8.70 -5.30 -1.66
N THR A 95 -8.50 -4.36 -2.58
CA THR A 95 -7.20 -3.72 -2.78
C THR A 95 -7.13 -2.43 -1.96
N PRO A 96 -6.23 -2.33 -0.96
CA PRO A 96 -6.16 -1.15 -0.07
C PRO A 96 -6.07 0.19 -0.82
N LEU A 97 -5.29 0.23 -1.90
CA LEU A 97 -5.11 1.43 -2.71
C LEU A 97 -6.42 1.86 -3.39
N LEU A 98 -7.19 0.91 -3.95
CA LEU A 98 -8.47 1.19 -4.60
C LEU A 98 -9.51 1.68 -3.58
N LEU A 99 -9.56 1.06 -2.41
CA LEU A 99 -10.45 1.46 -1.33
C LEU A 99 -10.13 2.87 -0.81
N TRP A 100 -8.85 3.19 -0.63
CA TRP A 100 -8.40 4.53 -0.26
C TRP A 100 -8.80 5.59 -1.29
N MET A 101 -8.56 5.28 -2.55
CA MET A 101 -8.91 6.10 -3.70
C MET A 101 -10.41 6.41 -3.73
N LEU A 102 -11.24 5.39 -3.52
CA LEU A 102 -12.68 5.53 -3.42
C LEU A 102 -13.12 6.40 -2.23
N CYS A 103 -12.52 6.19 -1.05
CA CYS A 103 -12.77 7.03 0.12
C CYS A 103 -12.49 8.51 -0.19
N GLY A 104 -11.37 8.80 -0.86
CA GLY A 104 -11.01 10.17 -1.25
C GLY A 104 -12.02 10.82 -2.20
N VAL A 105 -12.52 10.08 -3.20
CA VAL A 105 -13.57 10.56 -4.12
C VAL A 105 -14.88 10.78 -3.37
N TYR A 106 -15.30 9.81 -2.56
CA TYR A 106 -16.56 9.85 -1.82
C TYR A 106 -16.58 11.00 -0.80
N GLN A 107 -15.46 11.27 -0.12
CA GLN A 107 -15.36 12.39 0.83
C GLN A 107 -15.65 13.75 0.16
N LYS A 108 -15.28 13.92 -1.11
CA LYS A 108 -15.46 15.18 -1.84
C LYS A 108 -16.79 15.29 -2.56
N LYS A 109 -17.22 14.23 -3.25
CA LYS A 109 -18.40 14.27 -4.12
C LYS A 109 -19.66 13.67 -3.51
N ARG A 110 -19.51 12.89 -2.43
CA ARG A 110 -20.62 12.08 -1.85
C ARG A 110 -21.24 11.08 -2.83
N GLU A 111 -20.55 10.80 -3.93
CA GLU A 111 -20.99 9.89 -4.99
C GLU A 111 -20.05 8.70 -5.09
N ILE A 112 -20.63 7.52 -5.34
CA ILE A 112 -19.89 6.28 -5.58
C ILE A 112 -19.80 6.09 -7.10
N PRO A 113 -18.58 6.12 -7.69
CA PRO A 113 -18.43 5.95 -9.13
C PRO A 113 -18.95 4.59 -9.60
N ALA A 114 -19.49 4.52 -10.83
CA ALA A 114 -20.11 3.31 -11.37
C ALA A 114 -19.11 2.17 -11.69
N ASN A 115 -17.83 2.48 -11.90
CA ASN A 115 -16.79 1.50 -12.22
C ASN A 115 -15.37 2.00 -11.85
N LEU A 116 -14.36 1.13 -11.98
CA LEU A 116 -12.96 1.41 -11.64
C LEU A 116 -12.40 2.55 -12.47
N GLY A 117 -12.70 2.59 -13.76
CA GLY A 117 -12.32 3.69 -14.66
C GLY A 117 -12.85 5.04 -14.19
N GLY A 118 -14.05 5.08 -13.62
CA GLY A 118 -14.63 6.27 -13.00
C GLY A 118 -13.85 6.75 -11.78
N VAL A 119 -13.42 5.84 -10.91
CA VAL A 119 -12.55 6.17 -9.76
C VAL A 119 -11.23 6.76 -10.24
N PHE A 120 -10.57 6.13 -11.20
CA PHE A 120 -9.30 6.62 -11.76
C PHE A 120 -9.45 7.98 -12.46
N ARG A 121 -10.50 8.18 -13.26
CA ARG A 121 -10.77 9.46 -13.93
C ARG A 121 -11.01 10.58 -12.93
N LEU A 122 -11.86 10.32 -11.92
CA LEU A 122 -12.16 11.30 -10.89
C LEU A 122 -10.90 11.63 -10.09
N LEU A 123 -10.09 10.61 -9.78
CA LEU A 123 -8.80 10.84 -9.15
C LEU A 123 -7.87 11.63 -10.03
N GLN A 124 -7.68 11.29 -11.31
CA GLN A 124 -6.90 12.11 -12.25
C GLN A 124 -7.30 13.58 -12.20
N ILE A 125 -8.60 13.88 -12.22
CA ILE A 125 -9.11 15.25 -12.07
C ILE A 125 -8.74 15.86 -10.70
N PHE A 126 -8.80 15.07 -9.63
CA PHE A 126 -8.35 15.52 -8.31
C PHE A 126 -6.82 15.60 -8.18
N THR A 127 -6.09 14.86 -9.01
CA THR A 127 -4.67 14.63 -8.88
C THR A 127 -3.80 15.49 -9.78
N THR A 128 -4.37 16.18 -10.76
CA THR A 128 -3.74 17.37 -11.38
C THR A 128 -3.47 18.48 -10.35
N ARG A 129 -3.95 18.33 -9.10
CA ARG A 129 -3.59 19.13 -7.91
C ARG A 129 -2.73 18.38 -6.86
N ILE A 130 -2.07 17.24 -7.16
CA ILE A 130 -1.13 16.53 -6.24
C ILE A 130 0.22 17.28 -6.12
N GLY A 131 0.20 18.51 -5.63
CA GLY A 131 1.29 18.96 -4.74
C GLY A 131 1.06 18.50 -3.29
N LEU A 132 -0.15 18.04 -2.98
CA LEU A 132 -0.66 17.92 -1.61
C LEU A 132 -0.63 16.50 -1.01
N ILE A 133 -0.68 15.43 -1.82
CA ILE A 133 -0.66 14.05 -1.30
C ILE A 133 0.72 13.66 -0.76
N ALA A 134 1.81 14.08 -1.42
CA ALA A 134 3.17 13.94 -0.90
C ALA A 134 3.41 14.75 0.40
N LYS A 135 2.61 15.79 0.66
CA LYS A 135 2.64 16.53 1.94
C LYS A 135 1.85 15.80 3.04
N ARG A 136 0.73 15.16 2.71
CA ARG A 136 -0.07 14.41 3.70
C ARG A 136 0.62 13.11 4.14
N VAL A 137 1.25 12.36 3.23
CA VAL A 137 2.02 11.15 3.59
C VAL A 137 3.19 11.49 4.52
N ARG A 138 3.89 12.62 4.29
CA ARG A 138 4.90 13.15 5.22
C ARG A 138 4.35 13.49 6.62
N ASN A 139 3.14 14.02 6.70
CA ASN A 139 2.49 14.30 8.00
C ASN A 139 1.86 13.06 8.65
N THR A 140 1.79 11.93 7.94
CA THR A 140 1.21 10.66 8.43
C THR A 140 2.29 9.67 8.87
N VAL A 141 3.57 10.06 8.88
CA VAL A 141 4.65 9.28 9.50
C VAL A 141 4.43 9.12 11.04
N GLY A 142 3.48 9.87 11.63
CA GLY A 142 2.97 9.64 12.97
C GLY A 142 1.95 8.48 13.12
N PHE A 143 1.61 7.76 12.05
CA PHE A 143 0.59 6.70 12.07
C PHE A 143 1.15 5.30 12.41
N CYS A 144 2.48 5.13 12.40
CA CYS A 144 3.13 3.84 12.68
C CYS A 144 3.33 3.58 14.19
N SER A 145 3.22 4.60 15.06
CA SER A 145 3.43 4.46 16.51
C SER A 145 2.29 3.73 17.23
N SER A 146 1.10 3.62 16.64
CA SER A 146 -0.04 2.93 17.26
C SER A 146 -0.13 1.44 16.91
N TRP A 147 0.80 0.89 16.12
CA TRP A 147 0.81 -0.52 15.69
C TRP A 147 1.82 -1.39 16.44
N LEU A 148 2.70 -0.81 17.27
CA LEU A 148 3.72 -1.51 18.08
C LEU A 148 3.47 -1.42 19.60
N GLY A 149 2.21 -1.27 20.00
CA GLY A 149 1.85 -1.05 21.41
C GLY A 149 0.68 -1.90 21.90
N ARG A 150 0.92 -3.21 22.06
CA ARG A 150 0.69 -3.99 23.30
C ARG A 150 1.19 -5.41 23.11
#